data_AF-A0A7K7FHN8-F1
#
_entry.id   AF-A0A7K7FHN8-F1
#
_cell.length_a   1.000
_cell.length_b   1.000
_cell.length_c   1.000
_cell.angle_alpha   90.00
_cell.angle_beta   90.00
_cell.angle_gamma   90.00
#
_symmetry.space_group_name_H-M   'P 1'
#
loop_
_entity.id
_entity.type
_entity.pdbx_description
1 polymer ?
#
loop_
_entity_poly.entity_id
_entity_poly.type
_entity_poly.pdbx_seq_one_letter_code
_entity_poly.pdbx_strand_id
1 'polypeptide(L)'
;QVLNDEMCEICEVWTAESLFPCRVCSRVYHDGCLRRMGYLQNDSAVEVTETAHTETGWSCYYCDNLNLLLTEEEMYSLMETLRHCKIIPETCLTQDDFLHYKHLVHKQQFERPMAEAQEEQAALQFSALDPDKKGHIEWHDFLSHESIQLLQKLRPQNALLRLLTAKERERARAAFLALDQDNDGFIGEGECHRARHAWFRKHQKETPSCNVRYGDIHP
;
A
#
# COMPACT_ATOMS: atom_id res chain seq x y z
N GLN A 1 -2.87 16.67 -14.15
CA GLN A 1 -1.61 15.96 -13.89
C GLN A 1 -0.80 16.72 -12.84
N VAL A 2 -0.45 16.06 -11.73
CA VAL A 2 0.43 16.63 -10.69
C VAL A 2 1.87 16.48 -11.14
N LEU A 3 2.62 17.58 -11.16
CA LEU A 3 4.02 17.58 -11.57
C LEU A 3 4.92 17.04 -10.45
N ASN A 4 6.00 16.37 -10.86
CA ASN A 4 7.05 15.97 -9.95
C ASN A 4 7.95 17.17 -9.64
N ASP A 5 8.59 17.11 -8.48
CA ASP A 5 9.65 18.05 -8.14
C ASP A 5 10.83 17.86 -9.08
N GLU A 6 11.60 18.93 -9.31
CA GLU A 6 12.74 18.91 -10.24
C GLU A 6 14.05 18.59 -9.51
N MET A 7 14.09 18.76 -8.19
CA MET A 7 15.28 18.57 -7.37
C MET A 7 15.16 17.29 -6.54
N CYS A 8 16.25 16.55 -6.43
CA CYS A 8 16.30 15.38 -5.56
C CYS A 8 16.07 15.77 -4.10
N GLU A 9 15.12 15.12 -3.43
CA GLU A 9 14.77 15.41 -2.02
C GLU A 9 15.97 15.27 -1.06
N ILE A 10 16.93 14.40 -1.37
CA ILE A 10 18.05 14.09 -0.45
C ILE A 10 19.19 15.10 -0.58
N CYS A 11 19.54 15.50 -1.81
CA CYS A 11 20.71 16.34 -2.06
C CYS A 11 20.38 17.73 -2.58
N GLU A 12 19.10 18.03 -2.84
CA GLU A 12 18.59 19.32 -3.31
C GLU A 12 19.24 19.82 -4.61
N VAL A 13 19.80 18.89 -5.40
CA VAL A 13 20.46 19.19 -6.66
C VAL A 13 19.60 18.67 -7.80
N TRP A 14 19.44 19.51 -8.82
CA TRP A 14 18.99 19.08 -10.14
C TRP A 14 20.17 18.43 -10.86
N THR A 15 20.03 17.18 -11.25
CA THR A 15 20.90 16.57 -12.24
C THR A 15 20.06 16.23 -13.45
N ALA A 16 20.62 16.36 -14.66
CA ALA A 16 19.92 15.94 -15.87
C ALA A 16 19.74 14.40 -15.96
N GLU A 17 20.09 13.66 -14.90
CA GLU A 17 19.93 12.21 -14.78
C GLU A 17 18.46 11.83 -14.56
N SER A 18 18.13 10.56 -14.77
CA SER A 18 16.80 10.01 -14.53
C SER A 18 16.51 9.97 -13.03
N LEU A 19 15.86 11.02 -12.54
CA LEU A 19 15.28 11.10 -11.20
C LEU A 19 14.14 10.09 -11.05
N PHE A 20 14.12 9.33 -9.96
CA PHE A 20 13.06 8.37 -9.65
C PHE A 20 11.91 9.06 -8.92
N PRO A 21 10.72 9.19 -9.54
CA PRO A 21 9.60 9.87 -8.92
C PRO A 21 8.81 8.93 -8.01
N CYS A 22 8.46 9.40 -6.81
CA CYS A 22 7.54 8.67 -5.94
C CYS A 22 6.15 8.59 -6.58
N ARG A 23 5.48 7.43 -6.49
CA ARG A 23 4.11 7.26 -7.03
C ARG A 23 3.04 7.97 -6.19
N VAL A 24 3.36 8.33 -4.95
CA VAL A 24 2.42 8.88 -3.96
C VAL A 24 2.60 10.40 -3.80
N CYS A 25 3.82 10.92 -3.62
CA CYS A 25 4.07 12.38 -3.52
C CYS A 25 4.83 12.94 -4.72
N SER A 26 5.04 14.26 -4.80
CA SER A 26 5.78 14.93 -5.89
C SER A 26 7.29 14.66 -5.86
N ARG A 27 7.83 14.19 -4.73
CA ARG A 27 9.27 14.03 -4.51
C ARG A 27 9.92 13.10 -5.51
N VAL A 28 11.17 13.42 -5.80
CA VAL A 28 12.03 12.69 -6.71
C VAL A 28 13.39 12.42 -6.07
N TYR A 29 14.06 11.36 -6.52
CA TYR A 29 15.29 10.88 -5.89
C TYR A 29 16.30 10.41 -6.93
N HIS A 30 17.59 10.66 -6.70
CA HIS A 30 18.65 9.97 -7.44
C HIS A 30 18.82 8.53 -6.94
N ASP A 31 19.06 7.58 -7.85
CA ASP A 31 19.46 6.21 -7.51
C ASP A 31 20.63 6.20 -6.51
N GLY A 32 21.68 6.96 -6.81
CA GLY A 32 22.87 7.07 -5.95
C GLY A 32 22.58 7.64 -4.56
N CYS A 33 21.61 8.54 -4.42
CA CYS A 33 21.20 9.07 -3.11
C CYS A 33 20.46 8.00 -2.30
N LEU A 34 19.55 7.26 -2.93
CA LEU A 34 18.80 6.19 -2.25
C LEU A 34 19.71 5.04 -1.78
N ARG A 35 20.69 4.65 -2.62
CA ARG A 35 21.70 3.65 -2.24
C ARG A 35 22.54 4.08 -1.05
N ARG A 36 23.03 5.33 -1.03
CA ARG A 36 23.81 5.88 0.09
C ARG A 36 23.04 5.92 1.40
N MET A 37 21.74 6.18 1.33
CA MET A 37 20.85 6.16 2.49
C MET A 37 20.48 4.74 2.95
N GLY A 38 20.86 3.70 2.19
CA GLY A 38 20.56 2.30 2.50
C GLY A 38 19.15 1.86 2.12
N TYR A 39 18.37 2.67 1.39
CA TYR A 39 17.00 2.35 0.99
C TYR A 39 16.90 1.41 -0.22
N LEU A 40 17.99 1.24 -0.98
CA LEU A 40 18.08 0.28 -2.08
C LEU A 40 19.18 -0.73 -1.78
N GLN A 41 18.81 -1.88 -1.23
CA GLN A 41 19.71 -3.02 -1.07
C GLN A 41 19.31 -4.14 -2.04
N ASN A 42 20.32 -4.68 -2.74
CA ASN A 42 20.27 -5.81 -3.68
C ASN A 42 18.99 -5.90 -4.53
N ASP A 43 17.97 -6.63 -4.08
CA ASP A 43 16.77 -6.96 -4.86
C ASP A 43 15.80 -5.77 -4.99
N SER A 44 15.67 -4.94 -3.95
CA SER A 44 14.83 -3.73 -3.96
C SER A 44 15.33 -2.65 -4.94
N ALA A 45 16.64 -2.65 -5.23
CA ALA A 45 17.25 -1.68 -6.12
C ALA A 45 16.82 -1.87 -7.59
N VAL A 46 16.67 -3.13 -8.00
CA VAL A 46 16.21 -3.49 -9.34
C VAL A 46 14.75 -3.11 -9.50
N GLU A 47 13.92 -3.47 -8.52
CA GLU A 47 12.49 -3.18 -8.55
C GLU A 47 12.20 -1.67 -8.66
N VAL A 48 12.89 -0.83 -7.88
CA VAL A 48 12.71 0.63 -7.96
C VAL A 48 13.14 1.16 -9.34
N THR A 49 14.26 0.68 -9.87
CA THR A 49 14.74 1.11 -11.20
C THR A 49 13.74 0.74 -12.31
N GLU A 50 13.16 -0.46 -12.24
CA GLU A 50 12.20 -0.96 -13.23
C GLU A 50 10.83 -0.30 -13.10
N THR A 51 10.36 -0.03 -11.87
CA THR A 51 8.99 0.41 -11.63
C THR A 51 8.84 1.93 -11.55
N ALA A 52 9.90 2.69 -11.25
CA ALA A 52 9.77 4.11 -10.91
C ALA A 52 9.13 5.00 -11.98
N HIS A 53 9.29 4.62 -13.25
CA HIS A 53 8.74 5.36 -14.39
C HIS A 53 7.51 4.68 -15.00
N THR A 54 6.95 3.68 -14.31
CA THR A 54 5.78 2.91 -14.77
C THR A 54 4.53 3.29 -13.97
N GLU A 55 3.37 2.81 -14.43
CA GLU A 55 2.11 2.98 -13.69
C GLU A 55 2.10 2.25 -12.33
N THR A 56 2.83 1.12 -12.22
CA THR A 56 3.00 0.40 -10.94
C THR A 56 3.67 1.31 -9.91
N GLY A 57 4.72 2.00 -10.36
CA GLY A 57 5.49 2.96 -9.56
C GLY A 57 6.17 2.34 -8.34
N TRP A 58 6.87 3.19 -7.59
CA TRP A 58 7.44 2.88 -6.28
C TRP A 58 7.06 3.97 -5.27
N SER A 59 7.11 3.68 -3.98
CA SER A 59 6.85 4.65 -2.91
C SER A 59 8.17 5.06 -2.25
N CYS A 60 8.37 6.36 -1.99
CA CYS A 60 9.50 6.82 -1.18
C CYS A 60 9.29 6.49 0.30
N TYR A 61 10.37 6.48 1.08
CA TYR A 61 10.35 6.09 2.50
C TYR A 61 9.40 6.91 3.38
N TYR A 62 9.10 8.16 3.01
CA TYR A 62 8.08 8.96 3.71
C TYR A 62 6.65 8.46 3.43
N CYS A 63 6.38 8.08 2.19
CA CYS A 63 5.05 7.64 1.78
C CYS A 63 4.81 6.16 2.09
N ASP A 64 5.88 5.38 2.21
CA ASP A 64 5.82 3.97 2.59
C ASP A 64 5.54 3.81 4.09
N ASN A 65 6.06 4.73 4.91
CA ASN A 65 5.84 4.74 6.35
C ASN A 65 4.52 5.45 6.71
N LEU A 66 3.42 4.70 6.72
CA LEU A 66 2.08 5.20 7.06
C LEU A 66 1.94 5.71 8.50
N ASN A 67 2.87 5.35 9.38
CA ASN A 67 2.90 5.80 10.77
C ASN A 67 3.09 7.33 10.86
N LEU A 68 3.69 7.95 9.84
CA LEU A 68 3.86 9.40 9.74
C LEU A 68 2.55 10.17 9.51
N LEU A 69 1.43 9.47 9.28
CA LEU A 69 0.10 10.08 9.18
C LEU A 69 -0.56 10.33 10.54
N LEU A 70 -0.03 9.72 11.61
CA LEU A 70 -0.44 9.99 12.97
C LEU A 70 0.19 11.30 13.46
N THR A 71 -0.52 12.03 14.33
CA THR A 71 0.13 13.11 15.09
C THR A 71 1.09 12.53 16.12
N GLU A 72 1.98 13.37 16.66
CA GLU A 72 2.91 12.94 17.70
C GLU A 72 2.18 12.39 18.93
N GLU A 73 1.05 13.01 19.31
CA GLU A 73 0.24 12.57 20.45
C GLU A 73 -0.47 11.23 20.18
N GLU A 74 -1.00 11.04 18.96
CA GLU A 74 -1.63 9.78 18.56
C GLU A 74 -0.61 8.64 18.53
N MET A 75 0.58 8.89 17.97
CA MET A 75 1.70 7.94 17.96
C MET A 75 2.13 7.58 19.38
N TYR A 76 2.30 8.59 20.25
CA TYR A 76 2.66 8.36 21.65
C TYR A 76 1.61 7.51 22.37
N SER A 77 0.32 7.82 22.20
CA SER A 77 -0.76 7.04 22.80
C SER A 77 -0.81 5.61 22.28
N LEU A 78 -0.52 5.39 21.00
CA LEU A 78 -0.43 4.05 20.42
C LEU A 78 0.72 3.27 21.06
N MET A 79 1.92 3.85 21.07
CA MET A 79 3.12 3.23 21.66
C MET A 79 2.94 2.89 23.14
N GLU A 80 2.27 3.76 23.90
CA GLU A 80 1.90 3.46 25.28
C GLU A 80 0.96 2.25 25.37
N THR A 81 -0.06 2.16 24.51
CA THR A 81 -0.96 1.01 24.49
C THR A 81 -0.20 -0.29 24.18
N LEU A 82 0.69 -0.27 23.18
CA LEU A 82 1.53 -1.41 22.82
C LEU A 82 2.41 -1.86 23.99
N ARG A 83 3.03 -0.90 24.68
CA ARG A 83 3.85 -1.15 25.87
C ARG A 83 3.05 -1.79 27.01
N HIS A 84 1.85 -1.29 27.31
CA HIS A 84 0.96 -1.88 28.32
C HIS A 84 0.54 -3.31 27.96
N CYS A 85 0.47 -3.62 26.67
CA CYS A 85 0.17 -4.96 26.17
C CYS A 85 1.41 -5.84 25.99
N LYS A 86 2.59 -5.39 26.45
CA LYS A 86 3.87 -6.11 26.40
C LYS A 86 4.38 -6.42 24.99
N ILE A 87 3.97 -5.64 24.00
CA ILE A 87 4.61 -5.70 22.69
C ILE A 87 5.99 -5.07 22.77
N ILE A 88 7.00 -5.77 22.25
CA ILE A 88 8.39 -5.31 22.23
C ILE A 88 8.64 -4.61 20.88
N PRO A 89 8.97 -3.31 20.87
CA PRO A 89 9.28 -2.58 19.64
C PRO A 89 10.46 -3.20 18.89
N GLU A 90 10.45 -3.06 17.56
CA GLU A 90 11.51 -3.55 16.66
C GLU A 90 11.72 -5.08 16.66
N THR A 91 10.77 -5.84 17.21
CA THR A 91 10.77 -7.31 17.16
C THR A 91 9.59 -7.81 16.34
N CYS A 92 9.77 -8.97 15.69
CA CYS A 92 8.67 -9.63 14.99
C CYS A 92 7.64 -10.21 15.98
N LEU A 93 6.38 -10.24 15.56
CA LEU A 93 5.27 -10.73 16.38
C LEU A 93 4.80 -12.09 15.86
N THR A 94 4.72 -13.08 16.75
CA THR A 94 4.07 -14.36 16.42
C THR A 94 2.55 -14.23 16.47
N GLN A 95 1.85 -15.26 15.99
CA GLN A 95 0.39 -15.31 16.09
C GLN A 95 -0.09 -15.25 17.54
N ASP A 96 0.60 -15.93 18.46
CA ASP A 96 0.25 -15.93 19.88
C ASP A 96 0.42 -14.54 20.50
N ASP A 97 1.50 -13.84 20.17
CA ASP A 97 1.74 -12.45 20.64
C ASP A 97 0.63 -11.52 20.12
N PHE A 98 0.28 -11.64 18.85
CA PHE A 98 -0.75 -10.82 18.21
C PHE A 98 -2.14 -11.08 18.82
N LEU A 99 -2.54 -12.34 19.01
CA LEU A 99 -3.81 -12.68 19.64
C LEU A 99 -3.84 -12.24 21.11
N HIS A 100 -2.75 -12.44 21.84
CA HIS A 100 -2.62 -11.97 23.22
C HIS A 100 -2.83 -10.45 23.30
N TYR A 101 -2.18 -9.70 22.41
CA TYR A 101 -2.37 -8.27 22.28
C TYR A 101 -3.84 -7.88 22.01
N LYS A 102 -4.50 -8.51 21.02
CA LYS A 102 -5.90 -8.22 20.69
C LYS A 102 -6.84 -8.53 21.87
N HIS A 103 -6.60 -9.62 22.60
CA HIS A 103 -7.32 -9.96 23.83
C HIS A 103 -7.16 -8.89 24.91
N LEU A 104 -5.93 -8.42 25.15
CA LEU A 104 -5.65 -7.38 26.15
C LEU A 104 -6.32 -6.05 25.79
N VAL A 105 -6.21 -5.60 24.54
CA VAL A 105 -6.86 -4.37 24.07
C VAL A 105 -8.37 -4.47 24.20
N HIS A 106 -8.97 -5.59 23.79
CA HIS A 106 -10.41 -5.80 23.91
C HIS A 106 -10.85 -5.77 25.39
N LYS A 107 -10.12 -6.45 26.26
CA LYS A 107 -10.41 -6.47 27.69
C LYS A 107 -10.30 -5.08 28.32
N GLN A 108 -9.33 -4.27 27.92
CA GLN A 108 -9.19 -2.89 28.40
C GLN A 108 -10.34 -1.99 27.91
N GLN A 109 -10.81 -2.19 26.68
CA GLN A 109 -11.85 -1.35 26.09
C GLN A 109 -13.27 -1.72 26.56
N PHE A 110 -13.55 -3.00 26.76
CA PHE A 110 -14.91 -3.51 27.01
C PHE A 110 -15.07 -4.22 28.37
N GLU A 111 -14.01 -4.30 29.18
CA GLU A 111 -13.97 -4.96 30.49
C GLU A 111 -14.44 -6.44 30.46
N ARG A 112 -14.34 -7.10 29.30
CA ARG A 112 -14.80 -8.47 29.07
C ARG A 112 -13.85 -9.23 28.12
N PRO A 113 -13.81 -10.58 28.20
CA PRO A 113 -13.00 -11.37 27.27
C PRO A 113 -13.48 -11.19 25.82
N MET A 114 -12.56 -11.31 24.88
CA MET A 114 -12.87 -11.30 23.45
C MET A 114 -13.60 -12.59 23.08
N ALA A 115 -14.64 -12.50 22.24
CA ALA A 115 -15.41 -13.66 21.80
C ALA A 115 -14.66 -14.46 20.71
N GLU A 116 -14.97 -15.74 20.58
CA GLU A 116 -14.36 -16.65 19.60
C GLU A 116 -14.44 -16.12 18.15
N ALA A 117 -15.58 -15.55 17.74
CA ALA A 117 -15.71 -14.96 16.40
C ALA A 117 -14.77 -13.76 16.17
N GLN A 118 -14.47 -12.97 17.21
CA GLN A 118 -13.51 -11.87 17.11
C GLN A 118 -12.07 -12.38 17.09
N GLU A 119 -11.81 -13.49 17.78
CA GLU A 119 -10.51 -14.18 17.74
C GLU A 119 -10.23 -14.75 16.36
N GLU A 120 -11.21 -15.41 15.74
CA GLU A 120 -11.11 -15.89 14.36
C GLU A 120 -10.83 -14.75 13.38
N GLN A 121 -11.53 -13.62 13.54
CA GLN A 121 -11.28 -12.42 12.73
C GLN A 121 -9.87 -11.85 12.94
N ALA A 122 -9.34 -11.90 14.17
CA ALA A 122 -7.96 -11.49 14.46
C ALA A 122 -6.93 -12.45 13.83
N ALA A 123 -7.20 -13.76 13.81
CA ALA A 123 -6.35 -14.74 13.14
C ALA A 123 -6.32 -14.52 11.61
N LEU A 124 -7.45 -14.13 11.01
CA LEU A 124 -7.51 -13.73 9.61
C LEU A 124 -6.70 -12.45 9.33
N GLN A 125 -6.74 -11.48 10.26
CA GLN A 125 -5.91 -10.27 10.17
C GLN A 125 -4.42 -10.62 10.23
N PHE A 126 -4.02 -11.49 11.14
CA PHE A 126 -2.63 -11.98 11.21
C PHE A 126 -2.20 -12.60 9.89
N SER A 127 -3.03 -13.49 9.33
CA SER A 127 -2.75 -14.16 8.05
C SER A 127 -2.64 -13.17 6.88
N ALA A 128 -3.34 -12.04 6.93
CA ALA A 128 -3.26 -11.00 5.92
C ALA A 128 -1.98 -10.15 6.04
N LEU A 129 -1.41 -10.03 7.24
CA LEU A 129 -0.15 -9.34 7.52
C LEU A 129 1.09 -10.24 7.30
N ASP A 130 0.90 -11.56 7.22
CA ASP A 130 1.95 -12.53 6.88
C ASP A 130 1.60 -13.27 5.56
N PRO A 131 1.63 -12.58 4.41
CA PRO A 131 1.25 -13.17 3.12
C PRO A 131 2.17 -14.32 2.70
N ASP A 132 3.44 -14.26 3.12
CA ASP A 132 4.46 -15.27 2.84
C ASP A 132 4.38 -16.48 3.78
N LYS A 133 3.51 -16.45 4.79
CA LYS A 133 3.32 -17.50 5.81
C LYS A 133 4.61 -17.84 6.55
N LYS A 134 5.39 -16.83 6.92
CA LYS A 134 6.61 -16.94 7.71
C LYS A 134 6.33 -17.31 9.18
N GLY A 135 5.08 -17.19 9.63
CA GLY A 135 4.63 -17.44 11.00
C GLY A 135 4.89 -16.26 11.95
N HIS A 136 5.28 -15.11 11.42
CA HIS A 136 5.52 -13.88 12.17
C HIS A 136 5.26 -12.65 11.30
N ILE A 137 4.91 -11.54 11.95
CA ILE A 137 4.72 -10.23 11.34
C ILE A 137 5.90 -9.34 11.69
N GLU A 138 6.48 -8.67 10.71
CA GLU A 138 7.54 -7.69 10.95
C GLU A 138 7.01 -6.46 11.72
N TRP A 139 7.84 -5.88 12.57
CA TRP A 139 7.44 -4.74 13.41
C TRP A 139 6.83 -3.58 12.60
N HIS A 140 7.44 -3.25 11.46
CA HIS A 140 6.96 -2.17 10.59
C HIS A 140 5.55 -2.43 10.06
N ASP A 141 5.24 -3.67 9.67
CA ASP A 141 3.93 -4.04 9.13
C ASP A 141 2.87 -4.03 10.22
N PHE A 142 3.21 -4.54 11.41
CA PHE A 142 2.34 -4.46 12.58
C PHE A 142 2.03 -3.00 12.97
N LEU A 143 3.07 -2.16 13.11
CA LEU A 143 2.90 -0.76 13.51
C LEU A 143 2.10 0.02 12.45
N SER A 144 2.38 -0.21 11.16
CA SER A 144 1.62 0.39 10.06
C SER A 144 0.15 -0.02 10.10
N HIS A 145 -0.13 -1.29 10.39
CA HIS A 145 -1.50 -1.77 10.54
C HIS A 145 -2.24 -1.08 11.70
N GLU A 146 -1.64 -1.04 12.89
CA GLU A 146 -2.26 -0.40 14.05
C GLU A 146 -2.42 1.12 13.86
N SER A 147 -1.50 1.78 13.16
CA SER A 147 -1.64 3.17 12.76
C SER A 147 -2.88 3.37 11.87
N ILE A 148 -3.08 2.52 10.86
CA ILE A 148 -4.28 2.59 10.00
C ILE A 148 -5.55 2.36 10.82
N GLN A 149 -5.57 1.37 11.73
CA GLN A 149 -6.72 1.11 12.59
C GLN A 149 -7.04 2.32 13.47
N LEU A 150 -6.02 2.95 14.05
CA LEU A 150 -6.18 4.14 14.88
C LEU A 150 -6.75 5.32 14.06
N LEU A 151 -6.21 5.55 12.86
CA LEU A 151 -6.72 6.56 11.92
C LEU A 151 -8.20 6.37 11.62
N GLN A 152 -8.60 5.14 11.29
CA GLN A 152 -9.99 4.79 10.99
C GLN A 152 -10.91 4.97 12.19
N LYS A 153 -10.40 4.72 13.41
CA LYS A 153 -11.16 4.88 14.66
C LYS A 153 -11.36 6.34 15.05
N LEU A 154 -10.33 7.17 14.91
CA LEU A 154 -10.33 8.56 15.40
C LEU A 154 -10.90 9.55 14.39
N ARG A 155 -10.71 9.31 13.08
CA ARG A 155 -10.98 10.32 12.05
C ARG A 155 -12.27 10.00 11.29
N PRO A 156 -13.16 10.99 11.08
CA PRO A 156 -14.28 10.82 10.16
C PRO A 156 -13.77 10.66 8.72
N GLN A 157 -14.60 10.07 7.85
CA GLN A 157 -14.24 9.78 6.45
C GLN A 157 -13.69 11.02 5.71
N ASN A 158 -14.29 12.20 5.91
CA ASN A 158 -13.84 13.44 5.29
C ASN A 158 -12.43 13.87 5.74
N ALA A 159 -12.03 13.56 6.97
CA ALA A 159 -10.69 13.85 7.48
C ALA A 159 -9.66 12.86 6.89
N LEU A 160 -10.02 11.59 6.73
CA LEU A 160 -9.17 10.60 6.06
C LEU A 160 -8.90 10.98 4.59
N LEU A 161 -9.91 11.49 3.88
CA LEU A 161 -9.74 11.98 2.50
C LEU A 161 -8.76 13.14 2.38
N ARG A 162 -8.57 13.93 3.45
CA ARG A 162 -7.59 15.04 3.48
C ARG A 162 -6.15 14.57 3.66
N LEU A 163 -5.94 13.31 4.03
CA LEU A 163 -4.60 12.70 4.12
C LEU A 163 -4.07 12.29 2.74
N LEU A 164 -4.96 12.12 1.76
CA LEU A 164 -4.56 11.77 0.41
C LEU A 164 -3.72 12.88 -0.21
N THR A 165 -2.59 12.49 -0.76
CA THR A 165 -1.71 13.36 -1.53
C THR A 165 -2.40 13.89 -2.79
N ALA A 166 -1.79 14.89 -3.43
CA ALA A 166 -2.29 15.39 -4.71
C ALA A 166 -2.32 14.30 -5.80
N LYS A 167 -1.29 13.43 -5.87
CA LYS A 167 -1.24 12.36 -6.88
C LYS A 167 -2.28 11.28 -6.63
N GLU A 168 -2.53 10.90 -5.38
CA GLU A 168 -3.58 9.93 -5.06
C GLU A 168 -4.97 10.46 -5.43
N ARG A 169 -5.25 11.72 -5.11
CA ARG A 169 -6.51 12.38 -5.50
C ARG A 169 -6.66 12.47 -7.02
N GLU A 170 -5.59 12.80 -7.73
CA GLU A 170 -5.59 12.84 -9.20
C GLU A 170 -5.77 11.44 -9.80
N ARG A 171 -5.13 10.41 -9.24
CA ARG A 171 -5.30 9.02 -9.68
C ARG A 171 -6.73 8.53 -9.46
N ALA A 172 -7.31 8.82 -8.30
CA ALA A 172 -8.70 8.50 -8.02
C ALA A 172 -9.66 9.23 -8.97
N ARG A 173 -9.41 10.52 -9.24
CA ARG A 173 -10.17 11.31 -10.22
C ARG A 173 -10.05 10.74 -11.63
N ALA A 174 -8.84 10.41 -12.07
CA ALA A 174 -8.59 9.85 -13.39
C ALA A 174 -9.28 8.48 -13.55
N ALA A 175 -9.22 7.63 -12.52
CA ALA A 175 -9.93 6.35 -12.50
C ALA A 175 -11.45 6.54 -12.57
N PHE A 176 -11.99 7.52 -11.83
CA PHE A 176 -13.41 7.86 -11.86
C PHE A 176 -13.84 8.32 -13.27
N LEU A 177 -13.13 9.29 -13.85
CA LEU A 177 -13.43 9.82 -15.19
C LEU A 177 -13.25 8.79 -16.31
N ALA A 178 -12.41 7.77 -16.12
CA ALA A 178 -12.29 6.66 -17.06
C ALA A 178 -13.51 5.73 -17.03
N LEU A 179 -14.27 5.73 -15.94
CA LEU A 179 -15.47 4.92 -15.74
C LEU A 179 -16.75 5.68 -16.09
N ASP A 180 -16.82 6.96 -15.73
CA ASP A 180 -17.91 7.92 -16.04
C ASP A 180 -17.83 8.34 -17.51
N GLN A 181 -18.46 7.54 -18.39
CA GLN A 181 -18.38 7.69 -19.84
C GLN A 181 -19.38 8.70 -20.39
N ASP A 182 -20.50 8.90 -19.69
CA ASP A 182 -21.50 9.91 -20.05
C ASP A 182 -21.27 11.26 -19.34
N ASN A 183 -20.28 11.34 -18.45
CA ASN A 183 -19.83 12.53 -17.75
C ASN A 183 -20.98 13.18 -16.95
N ASP A 184 -21.84 12.33 -16.40
CA ASP A 184 -22.96 12.73 -15.54
C ASP A 184 -22.56 12.91 -14.07
N GLY A 185 -21.31 12.53 -13.73
CA GLY A 185 -20.75 12.65 -12.39
C GLY A 185 -21.11 11.49 -11.46
N PHE A 186 -21.70 10.41 -11.99
CA PHE A 186 -22.03 9.18 -11.30
C PHE A 186 -21.41 7.98 -12.02
N ILE A 187 -21.27 6.85 -11.32
CA ILE A 187 -20.90 5.58 -11.95
C ILE A 187 -22.09 4.66 -11.82
N GLY A 188 -22.78 4.43 -12.94
CA GLY A 188 -23.97 3.57 -13.00
C GLY A 188 -23.63 2.08 -13.08
N GLU A 189 -24.67 1.24 -12.96
CA GLU A 189 -24.54 -0.23 -13.11
C GLU A 189 -24.00 -0.61 -14.50
N GLY A 190 -24.44 0.11 -15.54
CA GLY A 190 -23.99 -0.12 -16.92
C GLY A 190 -22.50 0.12 -17.11
N GLU A 191 -21.94 1.16 -16.49
CA GLU A 191 -20.51 1.49 -16.55
C GLU A 191 -19.69 0.51 -15.73
N CYS A 192 -20.15 0.14 -14.54
CA CYS A 192 -19.57 -0.93 -13.73
C CYS A 192 -19.49 -2.24 -14.52
N HIS A 193 -20.58 -2.62 -15.19
CA HIS A 193 -20.63 -3.84 -15.98
C HIS A 193 -19.63 -3.79 -17.16
N ARG A 194 -19.57 -2.67 -17.89
CA ARG A 194 -18.63 -2.48 -19.00
C ARG A 194 -17.19 -2.54 -18.53
N ALA A 195 -16.85 -1.83 -17.46
CA ALA A 195 -15.52 -1.80 -16.88
C ALA A 195 -15.09 -3.20 -16.42
N ARG A 196 -15.95 -3.93 -15.71
CA ARG A 196 -15.73 -5.31 -15.29
C ARG A 196 -15.49 -6.23 -16.50
N HIS A 197 -16.33 -6.14 -17.52
CA HIS A 197 -16.20 -6.96 -18.73
C HIS A 197 -14.92 -6.65 -19.52
N ALA A 198 -14.53 -5.37 -19.60
CA ALA A 198 -13.26 -4.96 -20.20
C ALA A 198 -12.06 -5.47 -19.40
N TRP A 199 -12.11 -5.39 -18.07
CA TRP A 199 -11.08 -5.90 -17.18
C TRP A 199 -10.86 -7.41 -17.38
N PHE A 200 -11.93 -8.21 -17.34
CA PHE A 200 -11.82 -9.67 -17.53
C PHE A 200 -11.28 -10.05 -18.91
N ARG A 201 -11.65 -9.33 -19.97
CA ARG A 201 -11.10 -9.57 -21.32
C ARG A 201 -9.62 -9.22 -21.43
N LYS A 202 -9.18 -8.14 -20.80
CA LYS A 202 -7.76 -7.73 -20.79
C LYS A 202 -6.87 -8.72 -20.01
N HIS A 203 -7.43 -9.46 -19.06
CA HIS A 203 -6.73 -10.47 -18.26
C HIS A 203 -6.73 -11.87 -18.89
N GLN A 204 -7.46 -12.10 -19.97
CA GLN A 204 -7.23 -13.28 -20.80
C GLN A 204 -5.95 -13.02 -21.60
N LYS A 205 -4.82 -13.53 -21.10
CA LYS A 205 -3.54 -13.55 -21.84
C LYS A 205 -3.82 -13.96 -23.28
N GLU A 206 -3.34 -13.15 -24.22
CA GLU A 206 -3.20 -13.53 -25.63
C GLU A 206 -2.57 -14.91 -25.68
N THR A 207 -3.38 -15.90 -26.04
CA THR A 207 -2.88 -17.23 -26.38
C THR A 207 -2.05 -17.03 -27.65
N PRO A 208 -0.77 -17.45 -27.70
CA PRO A 208 -0.02 -17.37 -28.93
C PRO A 208 -0.76 -18.21 -29.97
N SER A 209 -1.36 -17.57 -30.96
CA SER A 209 -2.00 -18.24 -32.09
C SER A 209 -0.89 -18.90 -32.90
N CYS A 210 -0.56 -20.15 -32.57
CA CYS A 210 0.29 -21.00 -33.39
C CYS A 210 -0.41 -21.26 -34.73
N ASN A 211 -0.16 -20.39 -35.71
CA ASN A 211 -0.48 -20.68 -37.10
C ASN A 211 0.45 -21.79 -37.61
N VAL A 212 0.09 -23.04 -37.35
CA VAL A 212 0.67 -24.19 -38.04
C VAL A 212 0.13 -24.16 -39.47
N ARG A 213 0.97 -23.72 -40.41
CA ARG A 213 0.70 -23.95 -41.84
C ARG A 213 0.80 -25.46 -42.09
N TYR A 214 -0.33 -26.12 -42.22
CA TYR A 214 -0.40 -27.42 -42.88
C TYR A 214 -0.02 -27.19 -44.35
N GLY A 215 1.20 -27.59 -44.70
CA GLY A 215 1.63 -27.68 -46.09
C GLY A 215 1.01 -28.94 -46.67
N ASP A 216 -0.04 -28.76 -47.46
CA ASP A 216 -0.70 -29.82 -48.21
C ASP A 216 0.23 -30.40 -49.30
N ILE A 217 0.44 -31.69 -49.15
CA ILE A 217 0.66 -32.78 -50.12
C ILE A 217 0.29 -32.46 -51.60
N HIS A 218 1.33 -32.54 -52.46
CA HIS A 218 1.40 -33.19 -53.80
C HIS A 218 0.74 -32.54 -55.04
N PRO A 219 1.14 -32.91 -56.29
CA PRO A 219 1.87 -34.10 -56.77
C PRO A 219 3.35 -33.94 -57.06
#